data_AF-A0A131Y7J8-F1
#
_entry.id   AF-A0A131Y7J8-F1
#
_cell.length_a   1.000
_cell.length_b   1.000
_cell.length_c   1.000
_cell.angle_alpha   90.00
_cell.angle_beta   90.00
_cell.angle_gamma   90.00
#
_symmetry.space_group_name_H-M   'P 1'
#
loop_
_entity.id
_entity.type
_entity.pdbx_description
1 polymer ?
#
loop_
_entity_poly.entity_id
_entity_poly.type
_entity_poly.pdbx_seq_one_letter_code
_entity_poly.pdbx_strand_id
1 'polypeptide(L)'
;FKVADFSEVLDWRPMLFQEPIVAHRACVLCGVVYRKAVRLPCLHTLCIKCHALCVEKGGECPVDQQPFCEDDVERLEASLNYILKRKVACWNARSGCSFVGPAASLLDHYKECDFNVVPCCLCHSSVLQSNILEHLKSDCSICQATGEPINTPATQDLEDVSRACLEMKTAIGKISEDLLSLQTSLNQCSEDVRVEGARCKAQLEADTSRLTEQLKNHSTLSIARVTEAMQVVVQAATADYKEHVSNELRLLSHCRPKRVHWYIEGWADLKKQVPESGYKSLDGPKSNMYGYSVSQRVELERKGDDVHVGCFLQIHQGRQDFQLEWPFCKVFTVGFIHPEDQSKVISVRENPGECEDGDKVCFLRPKGQRT
;
A
#
# COMPACT_ATOMS: atom_id res chain seq x y z
N PHE A 1 11.99 37.32 -9.34
CA PHE A 1 12.06 35.93 -8.82
C PHE A 1 13.40 35.32 -9.19
N LYS A 2 13.81 34.21 -8.58
CA LYS A 2 14.90 33.36 -9.11
C LYS A 2 14.30 32.03 -9.53
N VAL A 3 14.99 31.30 -10.40
CA VAL A 3 14.62 29.92 -10.79
C VAL A 3 15.72 28.95 -10.36
N ALA A 4 15.39 27.69 -10.10
CA ALA A 4 16.37 26.65 -9.77
C ALA A 4 15.91 25.25 -10.22
N ASP A 5 16.87 24.36 -10.46
CA ASP A 5 16.70 22.98 -10.95
C ASP A 5 16.12 22.88 -12.37
N PHE A 6 16.28 23.93 -13.19
CA PHE A 6 15.82 23.95 -14.57
C PHE A 6 16.97 23.79 -15.57
N SER A 7 18.06 24.54 -15.39
CA SER A 7 19.26 24.48 -16.23
C SER A 7 20.39 25.32 -15.62
N GLU A 8 21.64 24.90 -15.80
CA GLU A 8 22.83 25.65 -15.34
C GLU A 8 22.86 27.11 -15.80
N VAL A 9 22.30 27.40 -16.97
CA VAL A 9 22.28 28.75 -17.56
C VAL A 9 21.34 29.70 -16.82
N LEU A 10 20.21 29.19 -16.31
CA LEU A 10 19.15 30.02 -15.71
C LEU A 10 19.15 29.94 -14.18
N ASP A 11 19.63 28.84 -13.62
CA ASP A 11 19.53 28.57 -12.20
C ASP A 11 20.23 29.66 -11.39
N TRP A 12 19.53 30.12 -10.35
CA TRP A 12 19.90 31.21 -9.43
C TRP A 12 20.03 32.60 -10.04
N ARG A 13 19.81 32.75 -11.35
CA ARG A 13 19.77 34.07 -11.99
C ARG A 13 18.47 34.80 -11.68
N PRO A 14 18.52 36.13 -11.48
CA PRO A 14 17.31 36.92 -11.27
C PRO A 14 16.46 36.91 -12.54
N MET A 15 15.23 36.42 -12.46
CA MET A 15 14.28 36.40 -13.56
C MET A 15 13.17 37.43 -13.30
N LEU A 16 13.07 38.41 -14.20
CA LEU A 16 12.06 39.47 -14.18
C LEU A 16 10.84 39.06 -15.02
N PHE A 17 10.14 38.02 -14.55
CA PHE A 17 8.92 37.55 -15.19
C PHE A 17 7.85 38.64 -15.24
N GLN A 18 7.24 38.80 -16.41
CA GLN A 18 6.15 39.75 -16.64
C GLN A 18 4.77 39.13 -16.37
N GLU A 19 4.72 37.80 -16.22
CA GLU A 19 3.47 37.04 -16.11
C GLU A 19 3.20 36.67 -14.64
N PRO A 20 2.07 37.08 -14.05
CA PRO A 20 1.75 36.83 -12.64
C PRO A 20 1.71 35.34 -12.28
N ILE A 21 1.33 34.48 -13.24
CA ILE A 21 1.20 33.04 -13.05
C ILE A 21 2.50 32.36 -12.58
N VAL A 22 3.66 32.96 -12.86
CA VAL A 22 4.95 32.42 -12.41
C VAL A 22 5.14 32.65 -10.91
N ALA A 23 4.59 33.74 -10.36
CA ALA A 23 4.66 34.04 -8.92
C ALA A 23 3.91 32.98 -8.09
N HIS A 24 2.80 32.43 -8.61
CA HIS A 24 2.05 31.38 -7.91
C HIS A 24 2.81 30.05 -7.79
N ARG A 25 3.87 29.86 -8.60
CA ARG A 25 4.76 28.70 -8.55
C ARG A 25 6.01 28.95 -7.71
N ALA A 26 6.24 30.18 -7.25
CA ALA A 26 7.34 30.48 -6.37
C ALA A 26 7.07 29.89 -4.98
N CYS A 27 8.10 29.37 -4.35
CA CYS A 27 8.04 28.98 -2.95
C CYS A 27 7.73 30.21 -2.10
N VAL A 28 6.70 30.15 -1.25
CA VAL A 28 6.30 31.28 -0.39
C VAL A 28 7.35 31.60 0.68
N LEU A 29 8.21 30.64 1.05
CA LEU A 29 9.28 30.87 2.02
C LEU A 29 10.54 31.49 1.43
N CYS A 30 11.04 30.96 0.31
CA CYS A 30 12.32 31.41 -0.26
C CYS A 30 12.18 32.27 -1.53
N GLY A 31 10.97 32.40 -2.08
CA GLY A 31 10.70 33.21 -3.28
C GLY A 31 11.28 32.66 -4.59
N VAL A 32 11.83 31.44 -4.57
CA VAL A 32 12.43 30.77 -5.74
C VAL A 32 11.42 29.85 -6.40
N VAL A 33 11.38 29.86 -7.72
CA VAL A 33 10.59 28.93 -8.53
C VAL A 33 11.46 27.71 -8.81
N TYR A 34 11.06 26.54 -8.32
CA TYR A 34 11.77 25.29 -8.54
C TYR A 34 11.09 24.45 -9.62
N ARG A 35 11.86 23.56 -10.25
CA ARG A 35 11.30 22.53 -11.15
C ARG A 35 10.26 21.67 -10.43
N LYS A 36 10.53 21.27 -9.19
CA LYS A 36 9.64 20.48 -8.34
C LYS A 36 9.25 21.27 -7.10
N ALA A 37 7.97 21.29 -6.80
CA ALA A 37 7.40 21.97 -5.65
C ALA A 37 6.17 21.19 -5.14
N VAL A 38 5.65 21.64 -4.01
CA VAL A 38 4.46 21.11 -3.37
C VAL A 38 3.48 22.25 -3.19
N ARG A 39 2.20 22.05 -3.52
CA ARG A 39 1.12 22.96 -3.18
C ARG A 39 0.29 22.37 -2.06
N LEU A 40 0.20 23.12 -0.98
CA LEU A 40 -0.55 22.77 0.22
C LEU A 40 -2.07 22.88 -0.03
N PRO A 41 -2.92 22.28 0.83
CA PRO A 41 -4.38 22.43 0.75
C PRO A 41 -4.85 23.89 0.81
N CYS A 42 -4.14 24.74 1.54
CA CYS A 42 -4.37 26.19 1.62
C CYS A 42 -3.90 26.97 0.37
N LEU A 43 -3.48 26.27 -0.69
CA LEU A 43 -3.00 26.80 -1.99
C LEU A 43 -1.63 27.51 -1.97
N HIS A 44 -0.96 27.60 -0.83
CA HIS A 44 0.43 28.07 -0.76
C HIS A 44 1.40 27.04 -1.36
N THR A 45 2.37 27.51 -2.15
CA THR A 45 3.39 26.67 -2.80
C THR A 45 4.69 26.68 -2.00
N LEU A 46 5.27 25.52 -1.72
CA LEU A 46 6.58 25.33 -1.08
C LEU A 46 7.52 24.54 -2.01
N CYS A 47 8.81 24.85 -2.01
CA CYS A 47 9.79 23.95 -2.62
C CYS A 47 10.00 22.70 -1.75
N ILE A 48 10.57 21.63 -2.31
CA ILE A 48 10.75 20.36 -1.59
C ILE A 48 11.53 20.53 -0.27
N LYS A 49 12.60 21.33 -0.29
CA LYS A 49 13.41 21.60 0.90
C LYS A 49 12.62 22.36 1.98
N CYS A 50 11.90 23.40 1.57
CA CYS A 50 11.06 24.19 2.48
C CYS A 50 9.88 23.39 3.03
N HIS A 51 9.27 22.53 2.22
CA HIS A 51 8.21 21.61 2.64
C HIS A 51 8.72 20.65 3.73
N ALA A 52 9.88 20.02 3.54
CA ALA A 52 10.48 19.13 4.53
C ALA A 52 10.71 19.84 5.88
N LEU A 53 11.17 21.09 5.85
CA LEU A 53 11.33 21.90 7.06
C LEU A 53 10.00 22.22 7.77
N CYS A 54 8.91 22.42 7.03
CA CYS A 54 7.58 22.61 7.61
C CYS A 54 7.05 21.33 8.25
N VAL A 55 7.26 20.17 7.61
CA VAL A 55 6.92 18.86 8.16
C VAL A 55 7.67 18.60 9.47
N GLU A 56 8.98 18.84 9.51
CA GLU A 56 9.81 18.68 10.73
C GLU A 56 9.31 19.56 11.89
N LYS A 57 8.65 20.67 11.60
CA LYS A 57 8.10 21.61 12.58
C LYS A 57 6.64 21.36 12.96
N GLY A 58 6.04 20.25 12.52
CA GLY A 58 4.68 19.87 12.89
C GLY A 58 3.64 19.98 11.78
N GLY A 59 4.05 20.24 10.53
CA GLY A 59 3.15 20.16 9.37
C GLY A 59 2.16 21.32 9.26
N GLU A 60 2.60 22.54 9.56
CA GLU A 60 1.77 23.75 9.43
C GLU A 60 2.28 24.65 8.30
N CYS A 61 1.34 25.26 7.57
CA CYS A 61 1.68 26.24 6.55
C CYS A 61 2.34 27.47 7.20
N PRO A 62 3.49 27.94 6.70
CA PRO A 62 4.20 29.07 7.32
C PRO A 62 3.53 30.43 7.09
N VAL A 63 2.48 30.49 6.26
CA VAL A 63 1.79 31.75 5.92
C VAL A 63 0.53 31.94 6.75
N ASP A 64 -0.32 30.92 6.83
CA ASP A 64 -1.64 30.98 7.48
C ASP A 64 -1.79 30.02 8.66
N GLN A 65 -0.73 29.28 9.01
CA GLN A 65 -0.68 28.32 10.12
C GLN A 65 -1.72 27.20 10.02
N GLN A 66 -2.31 26.98 8.83
CA GLN A 66 -3.21 25.85 8.64
C GLN A 66 -2.41 24.54 8.65
N PRO A 67 -2.86 23.52 9.39
CA PRO A 67 -2.22 22.21 9.38
C PRO A 67 -2.42 21.54 8.01
N PHE A 68 -1.45 20.74 7.59
CA PHE A 68 -1.54 19.91 6.40
C PHE A 68 -0.99 18.51 6.67
N CYS A 69 -1.56 17.52 5.99
CA CYS A 69 -1.03 16.16 5.94
C CYS A 69 -0.13 16.01 4.71
N GLU A 70 0.99 15.29 4.82
CA GLU A 70 1.88 15.01 3.68
C GLU A 70 1.21 14.23 2.54
N ASP A 71 0.16 13.46 2.85
CA ASP A 71 -0.60 12.69 1.84
C ASP A 71 -1.59 13.57 1.05
N ASP A 72 -1.99 14.72 1.60
CA ASP A 72 -3.01 15.61 1.04
C ASP A 72 -2.42 16.77 0.21
N VAL A 73 -1.11 16.74 -0.08
CA VAL A 73 -0.43 17.81 -0.83
C VAL A 73 -0.34 17.50 -2.33
N GLU A 74 -0.49 18.54 -3.16
CA GLU A 74 -0.34 18.39 -4.61
C GLU A 74 1.13 18.57 -5.01
N ARG A 75 1.70 17.56 -5.67
CA ARG A 75 3.06 17.64 -6.24
C ARG A 75 3.03 18.39 -7.56
N LEU A 76 3.76 19.50 -7.62
CA LEU A 76 3.90 20.32 -8.82
C LEU A 76 5.23 20.03 -9.52
N GLU A 77 5.15 19.83 -10.83
CA GLU A 77 6.33 19.78 -11.70
C GLU A 77 6.18 20.80 -12.84
N ALA A 78 7.21 21.63 -13.02
CA ALA A 78 7.34 22.56 -14.13
C ALA A 78 8.40 22.03 -15.09
N SER A 79 8.10 22.00 -16.39
CA SER A 79 9.10 21.65 -17.39
C SER A 79 10.04 22.82 -17.66
N LEU A 80 11.27 22.53 -18.11
CA LEU A 80 12.19 23.58 -18.60
C LEU A 80 11.53 24.42 -19.71
N ASN A 81 10.82 23.76 -20.65
CA ASN A 81 10.10 24.43 -21.72
C ASN A 81 9.00 25.38 -21.20
N TYR A 82 8.36 25.04 -20.07
CA TYR A 82 7.39 25.94 -19.43
C TYR A 82 8.04 27.27 -19.04
N ILE A 83 9.21 27.24 -18.40
CA ILE A 83 9.96 28.44 -17.99
C ILE A 83 10.51 29.21 -19.18
N LEU A 84 11.12 28.51 -20.14
CA LEU A 84 11.74 29.11 -21.33
C LEU A 84 10.76 29.94 -22.19
N LYS A 85 9.48 29.57 -22.19
CA LYS A 85 8.42 30.29 -22.90
C LYS A 85 7.89 31.52 -22.18
N ARG A 86 8.20 31.71 -20.89
CA ARG A 86 7.67 32.83 -20.10
C ARG A 86 8.28 34.15 -20.56
N LYS A 87 7.50 35.22 -20.53
CA LYS A 87 7.97 36.56 -20.85
C LYS A 87 8.79 37.14 -19.70
N VAL A 88 10.01 37.58 -20.00
CA VAL A 88 10.93 38.20 -19.05
C VAL A 88 11.45 39.52 -19.59
N ALA A 89 11.66 40.48 -18.69
CA ALA A 89 12.40 41.69 -19.01
C ALA A 89 13.91 41.44 -18.93
N CYS A 90 14.68 42.22 -19.69
CA CYS A 90 16.14 42.21 -19.63
C CYS A 90 16.67 42.52 -18.22
N TRP A 91 17.81 41.93 -17.83
CA TRP A 91 18.49 42.27 -16.57
C TRP A 91 18.89 43.75 -16.49
N ASN A 92 19.16 44.38 -17.63
CA ASN A 92 19.47 45.80 -17.74
C ASN A 92 18.22 46.69 -17.91
N ALA A 93 17.01 46.20 -17.60
CA ALA A 93 15.79 46.99 -17.73
C ALA A 93 15.81 48.27 -16.87
N ARG A 94 16.42 48.20 -15.67
CA ARG A 94 16.63 49.38 -14.81
C ARG A 94 17.60 50.40 -15.40
N SER A 95 18.46 49.96 -16.31
CA SER A 95 19.43 50.80 -17.02
C SER A 95 18.88 51.38 -18.32
N GLY A 96 17.63 51.08 -18.67
CA GLY A 96 16.95 51.62 -19.86
C GLY A 96 16.62 50.61 -20.95
N CYS A 97 17.01 49.34 -20.80
CA CYS A 97 16.67 48.31 -21.79
C CYS A 97 15.16 48.01 -21.81
N SER A 98 14.50 48.18 -22.95
CA SER A 98 13.07 47.91 -23.12
C SER A 98 12.73 46.46 -23.53
N PHE A 99 13.74 45.59 -23.65
CA PHE A 99 13.53 44.22 -24.10
C PHE A 99 12.61 43.44 -23.15
N VAL A 100 11.55 42.88 -23.73
CA VAL A 100 10.67 41.89 -23.10
C VAL A 100 10.43 40.77 -24.10
N GLY A 101 10.83 39.55 -23.74
CA GLY A 101 10.75 38.40 -24.64
C GLY A 101 10.75 37.07 -23.89
N PRO A 102 10.72 35.93 -24.62
CA PRO A 102 10.82 34.61 -24.00
C PRO A 102 12.13 34.46 -23.23
N ALA A 103 12.09 33.78 -22.08
CA ALA A 103 13.28 33.51 -21.27
C ALA A 103 14.39 32.77 -22.05
N ALA A 104 14.03 31.95 -23.04
CA ALA A 104 14.98 31.30 -23.94
C ALA A 104 15.90 32.29 -24.69
N SER A 105 15.39 33.46 -25.05
CA SER A 105 16.12 34.45 -25.84
C SER A 105 16.86 35.47 -24.98
N LEU A 106 16.68 35.43 -23.65
CA LEU A 106 17.23 36.43 -22.73
C LEU A 106 18.75 36.45 -22.74
N LEU A 107 19.39 35.27 -22.75
CA LEU A 107 20.86 35.21 -22.68
C LEU A 107 21.51 35.77 -23.95
N ASP A 108 20.97 35.40 -25.12
CA ASP A 108 21.50 35.89 -26.39
C ASP A 108 21.27 37.38 -26.55
N HIS A 109 20.11 37.89 -26.12
CA HIS A 109 19.88 39.33 -26.02
C HIS A 109 20.88 40.01 -25.06
N TYR A 110 21.12 39.43 -23.87
CA TYR A 110 21.95 40.07 -22.84
C TYR A 110 23.41 40.25 -23.29
N LYS A 111 23.96 39.29 -24.06
CA LYS A 111 25.32 39.38 -24.63
C LYS A 111 25.50 40.63 -25.50
N GLU A 112 24.47 40.98 -26.26
CA GLU A 112 24.48 42.09 -27.24
C GLU A 112 23.71 43.33 -26.72
N CYS A 113 23.46 43.43 -25.41
CA CYS A 113 22.63 44.49 -24.85
C CYS A 113 23.39 45.82 -24.76
N ASP A 114 22.95 46.84 -25.50
CA ASP A 114 23.54 48.20 -25.49
C ASP A 114 23.49 48.90 -24.11
N PHE A 115 22.66 48.39 -23.20
CA PHE A 115 22.49 48.90 -21.84
C PHE A 115 23.32 48.15 -20.80
N ASN A 116 24.33 47.39 -21.22
CA ASN A 116 25.29 46.76 -20.32
C ASN A 116 25.98 47.82 -19.44
N VAL A 117 26.01 47.56 -18.13
CA VAL A 117 26.61 48.46 -17.13
C VAL A 117 27.94 47.90 -16.68
N VAL A 118 28.98 48.72 -16.67
CA VAL A 118 30.33 48.37 -16.22
C VAL A 118 30.85 49.41 -15.22
N PRO A 119 31.70 49.02 -14.25
CA PRO A 119 32.34 49.97 -13.37
C PRO A 119 33.47 50.70 -14.10
N CYS A 120 33.54 52.02 -13.94
CA CYS A 120 34.69 52.81 -14.39
C CYS A 120 35.96 52.38 -13.65
N CYS A 121 37.07 52.17 -14.36
CA CYS A 121 38.33 51.74 -13.73
C CYS A 121 39.00 52.84 -12.89
N LEU A 122 38.60 54.10 -13.08
CA LEU A 122 39.15 55.23 -12.35
C LEU A 122 38.28 55.57 -11.15
N CYS A 123 37.03 55.97 -11.39
CA CYS A 123 36.14 56.49 -10.34
C CYS A 123 35.17 55.44 -9.76
N HIS A 124 35.17 54.21 -10.31
CA HIS A 124 34.30 53.11 -9.90
C HIS A 124 32.79 53.37 -10.01
N SER A 125 32.38 54.49 -10.60
CA SER A 125 30.98 54.75 -10.92
C SER A 125 30.47 53.75 -11.96
N SER A 126 29.17 53.41 -11.87
CA SER A 126 28.51 52.51 -12.81
C SER A 126 28.12 53.29 -14.07
N VAL A 127 28.65 52.88 -15.22
CA VAL A 127 28.47 53.57 -16.51
C VAL A 127 28.01 52.57 -17.56
N LEU A 128 27.22 53.01 -18.55
CA LEU A 128 26.91 52.19 -19.72
C LEU A 128 28.20 51.88 -20.49
N GLN A 129 28.39 50.63 -20.88
CA GLN A 129 29.55 50.17 -21.64
C GLN A 129 29.73 51.00 -22.93
N SER A 130 28.63 51.33 -23.60
CA SER A 130 28.59 52.19 -24.78
C SER A 130 29.09 53.62 -24.53
N ASN A 131 28.88 54.15 -23.31
CA ASN A 131 29.22 55.53 -22.95
C ASN A 131 30.54 55.63 -22.16
N ILE A 132 31.27 54.53 -21.95
CA ILE A 132 32.47 54.53 -21.11
C ILE A 132 33.55 55.50 -21.63
N LEU A 133 33.69 55.61 -22.95
CA LEU A 133 34.65 56.52 -23.58
C LEU A 133 34.27 57.99 -23.39
N GLU A 134 32.98 58.30 -23.42
CA GLU A 134 32.47 59.65 -23.20
C GLU A 134 32.64 60.04 -21.72
N HIS A 135 32.26 59.14 -20.81
CA HIS A 135 32.46 59.31 -19.38
C HIS A 135 33.93 59.60 -19.03
N LEU A 136 34.89 58.86 -19.59
CA LEU A 136 36.32 59.09 -19.34
C LEU A 136 36.82 60.44 -19.86
N LYS A 137 36.17 61.02 -20.87
CA LYS A 137 36.56 62.30 -21.47
C LYS A 137 36.00 63.50 -20.72
N SER A 138 34.77 63.43 -20.21
CA SER A 138 34.07 64.63 -19.69
C SER A 138 33.53 64.50 -18.27
N ASP A 139 33.10 63.29 -17.86
CA ASP A 139 32.24 63.14 -16.68
C ASP A 139 32.91 62.37 -15.53
N CYS A 140 34.14 61.88 -15.75
CA CYS A 140 34.90 61.17 -14.73
C CYS A 140 35.50 62.16 -13.73
N SER A 141 35.04 62.10 -12.48
CA SER A 141 35.47 62.98 -11.38
C SER A 141 36.99 62.94 -11.10
N ILE A 142 37.73 61.95 -11.60
CA ILE A 142 39.17 61.78 -11.39
C ILE A 142 39.98 62.31 -12.58
N CYS A 143 39.43 62.32 -13.79
CA CYS A 143 40.14 62.81 -14.99
C CYS A 143 40.31 64.35 -15.01
N GLN A 144 39.50 65.08 -14.24
CA GLN A 144 39.57 66.55 -14.20
C GLN A 144 40.72 67.11 -13.34
N ALA A 145 41.50 66.26 -12.65
CA ALA A 145 42.68 66.68 -11.90
C ALA A 145 43.94 66.63 -12.78
N THR A 146 44.08 67.57 -13.71
CA THR A 146 45.39 67.83 -14.35
C THR A 146 45.74 69.31 -14.32
N GLY A 147 46.78 69.64 -13.54
CA GLY A 147 47.68 70.77 -13.77
C GLY A 147 47.72 71.84 -12.70
N GLU A 148 48.67 71.76 -11.75
CA GLU A 148 49.75 72.75 -11.60
C GLU A 148 50.79 72.30 -10.53
N PRO A 149 52.11 72.39 -10.80
CA PRO A 149 53.14 72.05 -9.82
C PRO A 149 53.60 73.29 -9.04
N ILE A 150 53.37 73.29 -7.73
CA ILE A 150 54.00 74.24 -6.80
C ILE A 150 55.27 73.59 -6.26
N ASN A 151 56.43 74.15 -6.63
CA ASN A 151 57.72 73.82 -6.03
C ASN A 151 57.88 74.51 -4.67
N THR A 152 58.23 73.79 -3.61
CA THR A 152 59.20 74.19 -2.56
C THR A 152 59.51 72.99 -1.62
N PRO A 153 60.56 73.06 -0.77
CA PRO A 153 61.58 72.00 -0.64
C PRO A 153 61.24 70.93 0.40
N ALA A 154 61.36 69.65 0.02
CA ALA A 154 61.39 68.53 0.95
C ALA A 154 62.22 67.38 0.35
N THR A 155 63.55 67.54 0.36
CA THR A 155 64.47 66.49 -0.11
C THR A 155 64.57 65.31 0.86
N GLN A 156 64.12 65.44 2.11
CA GLN A 156 64.14 64.36 3.10
C GLN A 156 62.86 63.49 3.03
N ASP A 157 61.68 64.12 2.94
CA ASP A 157 60.40 63.39 2.90
C ASP A 157 60.23 62.56 1.60
N LEU A 158 60.80 63.02 0.48
CA LEU A 158 60.74 62.30 -0.80
C LEU A 158 61.61 61.02 -0.80
N GLU A 159 62.76 61.04 -0.11
CA GLU A 159 63.62 59.86 0.02
C GLU A 159 63.00 58.80 0.94
N ASP A 160 62.36 59.22 2.03
CA ASP A 160 61.66 58.31 2.94
C ASP A 160 60.41 57.69 2.31
N VAL A 161 59.66 58.46 1.52
CA VAL A 161 58.56 57.94 0.70
C VAL A 161 59.06 56.94 -0.34
N SER A 162 60.17 57.24 -1.02
CA SER A 162 60.76 56.35 -2.03
C SER A 162 61.23 55.03 -1.42
N ARG A 163 61.82 55.07 -0.22
CA ARG A 163 62.21 53.87 0.56
C ARG A 163 60.99 53.03 0.95
N ALA A 164 59.95 53.66 1.50
CA ALA A 164 58.71 52.99 1.87
C ALA A 164 58.02 52.35 0.64
N CYS A 165 58.03 53.01 -0.51
CA CYS A 165 57.52 52.45 -1.76
C CYS A 165 58.30 51.21 -2.22
N LEU A 166 59.64 51.20 -2.05
CA LEU A 166 60.47 50.05 -2.41
C LEU A 166 60.24 48.85 -1.47
N GLU A 167 60.09 49.11 -0.18
CA GLU A 167 59.72 48.10 0.83
C GLU A 167 58.33 47.52 0.53
N MET A 168 57.36 48.37 0.21
CA MET A 168 56.01 47.95 -0.16
C MET A 168 56.02 47.11 -1.45
N LYS A 169 56.81 47.50 -2.46
CA LYS A 169 57.00 46.72 -3.69
C LYS A 169 57.58 45.34 -3.41
N THR A 170 58.55 45.25 -2.50
CA THR A 170 59.17 43.98 -2.08
C THR A 170 58.17 43.10 -1.32
N ALA A 171 57.39 43.69 -0.41
CA ALA A 171 56.35 42.98 0.34
C ALA A 171 55.23 42.45 -0.58
N ILE A 172 54.78 43.26 -1.54
CA ILE A 172 53.80 42.85 -2.56
C ILE A 172 54.34 41.70 -3.42
N GLY A 173 55.63 41.74 -3.77
CA GLY A 173 56.29 40.64 -4.47
C GLY A 173 56.19 39.32 -3.70
N LYS A 174 56.54 39.33 -2.41
CA LYS A 174 56.43 38.14 -1.53
C LYS A 174 54.99 37.65 -1.41
N ILE A 175 54.02 38.54 -1.20
CA ILE A 175 52.60 38.18 -1.13
C ILE A 175 52.15 37.53 -2.45
N SER A 176 52.64 38.02 -3.59
CA SER A 176 52.30 37.45 -4.90
C SER A 176 52.87 36.04 -5.08
N GLU A 177 54.11 35.80 -4.63
CA GLU A 177 54.71 34.46 -4.61
C GLU A 177 53.96 33.50 -3.68
N ASP A 178 53.61 33.95 -2.47
CA ASP A 178 52.84 33.17 -1.51
C ASP A 178 51.45 32.81 -2.07
N LEU A 179 50.78 33.75 -2.74
CA LEU A 179 49.48 33.51 -3.39
C LEU A 179 49.58 32.45 -4.50
N LEU A 180 50.62 32.50 -5.33
CA LEU A 180 50.85 31.50 -6.37
C LEU A 180 51.14 30.11 -5.79
N SER A 181 51.92 30.06 -4.70
CA SER A 181 52.20 28.82 -3.96
C SER A 181 50.91 28.23 -3.37
N LEU A 182 50.13 29.05 -2.66
CA LEU A 182 48.84 28.63 -2.09
C LEU A 182 47.85 28.18 -3.16
N GLN A 183 47.78 28.87 -4.31
CA GLN A 183 46.93 28.47 -5.42
C GLN A 183 47.34 27.10 -5.97
N THR A 184 48.63 26.83 -6.06
CA THR A 184 49.15 25.52 -6.49
C THR A 184 48.79 24.42 -5.49
N SER A 185 49.00 24.66 -4.18
CA SER A 185 48.61 23.72 -3.13
C SER A 185 47.09 23.47 -3.10
N LEU A 186 46.28 24.50 -3.32
CA LEU A 186 44.83 24.38 -3.38
C LEU A 186 44.38 23.53 -4.57
N ASN A 187 44.98 23.75 -5.74
CA ASN A 187 44.69 22.94 -6.93
C ASN A 187 45.07 21.46 -6.70
N GLN A 188 46.23 21.19 -6.10
CA GLN A 188 46.63 19.83 -5.77
C GLN A 188 45.67 19.19 -4.76
N CYS A 189 45.30 19.90 -3.70
CA CYS A 189 44.34 19.41 -2.70
C CYS A 189 42.97 19.13 -3.34
N SER A 190 42.51 19.99 -4.24
CA SER A 190 41.26 19.76 -4.98
C SER A 190 41.31 18.49 -5.82
N GLU A 191 42.45 18.21 -6.44
CA GLU A 191 42.65 17.01 -7.25
C GLU A 191 42.71 15.75 -6.38
N ASP A 192 43.43 15.81 -5.25
CA ASP A 192 43.50 14.71 -4.29
C ASP A 192 42.10 14.37 -3.73
N VAL A 193 41.30 15.37 -3.38
CA VAL A 193 39.90 15.19 -2.95
C VAL A 193 39.06 14.56 -4.05
N ARG A 194 39.27 14.92 -5.32
CA ARG A 194 38.57 14.34 -6.46
C ARG A 194 38.92 12.86 -6.64
N VAL A 195 40.20 12.51 -6.55
CA VAL A 195 40.70 11.13 -6.65
C VAL A 195 40.18 10.28 -5.49
N GLU A 196 40.25 10.79 -4.26
CA GLU A 196 39.74 10.13 -3.08
C GLU A 196 38.22 9.95 -3.12
N GLY A 197 37.49 10.97 -3.58
CA GLY A 197 36.05 10.88 -3.82
C GLY A 197 35.69 9.79 -4.83
N ALA A 198 36.45 9.67 -5.93
CA ALA A 198 36.26 8.60 -6.91
C ALA A 198 36.55 7.21 -6.33
N ARG A 199 37.60 7.08 -5.52
CA ARG A 199 37.96 5.83 -4.82
C ARG A 199 36.86 5.40 -3.84
N CYS A 200 36.39 6.31 -3.00
CA CYS A 200 35.29 6.04 -2.06
C CYS A 200 34.01 5.64 -2.79
N LYS A 201 33.68 6.33 -3.89
CA LYS A 201 32.50 6.00 -4.71
C LYS A 201 32.61 4.58 -5.29
N ALA A 202 33.74 4.23 -5.89
CA ALA A 202 33.96 2.91 -6.46
C ALA A 202 33.88 1.80 -5.38
N GLN A 203 34.43 2.06 -4.19
CA GLN A 203 34.35 1.13 -3.06
C GLN A 203 32.89 0.93 -2.59
N LEU A 204 32.14 2.03 -2.46
CA LEU A 204 30.72 1.98 -2.07
C LEU A 204 29.87 1.19 -3.09
N GLU A 205 30.11 1.40 -4.39
CA GLU A 205 29.42 0.69 -5.47
C GLU A 205 29.75 -0.81 -5.46
N ALA A 206 31.02 -1.18 -5.23
CA ALA A 206 31.45 -2.57 -5.10
C ALA A 206 30.83 -3.26 -3.87
N ASP A 207 30.84 -2.58 -2.71
CA ASP A 207 30.27 -3.09 -1.47
C ASP A 207 28.74 -3.25 -1.57
N THR A 208 28.06 -2.28 -2.19
CA THR A 208 26.62 -2.34 -2.45
C THR A 208 26.27 -3.53 -3.36
N SER A 209 27.04 -3.74 -4.42
CA SER A 209 26.85 -4.87 -5.33
C SER A 209 27.02 -6.21 -4.61
N ARG A 210 28.08 -6.34 -3.79
CA ARG A 210 28.35 -7.54 -2.99
C ARG A 210 27.22 -7.82 -1.99
N LEU A 211 26.77 -6.82 -1.24
CA LEU A 211 25.68 -6.96 -0.28
C LEU A 211 24.36 -7.32 -0.97
N THR A 212 24.09 -6.74 -2.13
CA THR A 212 22.89 -7.06 -2.93
C THR A 212 22.89 -8.53 -3.36
N GLU A 213 24.03 -9.04 -3.82
CA GLU A 213 24.17 -10.44 -4.20
C GLU A 213 24.02 -11.39 -3.00
N GLN A 214 24.64 -11.06 -1.86
CA GLN A 214 24.48 -11.83 -0.62
C GLN A 214 23.02 -11.86 -0.16
N LEU A 215 22.32 -10.72 -0.20
CA LEU A 215 20.91 -10.63 0.18
C LEU A 215 20.05 -11.49 -0.76
N LYS A 216 20.27 -11.42 -2.08
CA LYS A 216 19.56 -12.24 -3.06
C LYS A 216 19.75 -13.73 -2.82
N ASN A 217 20.98 -14.16 -2.54
CA ASN A 217 21.29 -15.56 -2.24
C ASN A 217 20.63 -16.01 -0.94
N HIS A 218 20.68 -15.18 0.12
CA HIS A 218 20.05 -15.47 1.39
C HIS A 218 18.52 -15.56 1.29
N SER A 219 17.90 -14.61 0.56
CA SER A 219 16.45 -14.63 0.30
C SER A 219 16.04 -15.88 -0.47
N THR A 220 16.79 -16.26 -1.51
CA THR A 220 16.49 -17.47 -2.31
C THR A 220 16.58 -18.73 -1.46
N LEU A 221 17.64 -18.87 -0.65
CA LEU A 221 17.81 -20.01 0.26
C LEU A 221 16.70 -20.07 1.32
N SER A 222 16.31 -18.92 1.87
CA SER A 222 15.25 -18.83 2.87
C SER A 222 13.89 -19.24 2.28
N ILE A 223 13.56 -18.73 1.09
CA ILE A 223 12.32 -19.08 0.37
C ILE A 223 12.28 -20.58 0.07
N ALA A 224 13.38 -21.17 -0.41
CA ALA A 224 13.46 -22.60 -0.69
C ALA A 224 13.18 -23.45 0.57
N ARG A 225 13.83 -23.13 1.69
CA ARG A 225 13.64 -23.83 2.98
C ARG A 225 12.20 -23.73 3.49
N VAL A 226 11.60 -22.54 3.42
CA VAL A 226 10.20 -22.34 3.83
C VAL A 226 9.24 -23.11 2.93
N THR A 227 9.49 -23.11 1.62
CA THR A 227 8.67 -23.83 0.64
C THR A 227 8.72 -25.33 0.88
N GLU A 228 9.91 -25.90 1.10
CA GLU A 228 10.09 -27.31 1.45
C GLU A 228 9.35 -27.68 2.74
N ALA A 229 9.50 -26.87 3.80
CA ALA A 229 8.82 -27.10 5.06
C ALA A 229 7.28 -27.03 4.92
N MET A 230 6.77 -26.04 4.19
CA MET A 230 5.33 -25.93 3.90
C MET A 230 4.82 -27.13 3.11
N GLN A 231 5.59 -27.63 2.14
CA GLN A 231 5.20 -28.78 1.34
C GLN A 231 5.04 -30.05 2.19
N VAL A 232 5.93 -30.27 3.16
CA VAL A 232 5.82 -31.39 4.12
C VAL A 232 4.54 -31.26 4.96
N VAL A 233 4.26 -30.07 5.50
CA VAL A 233 3.05 -29.83 6.32
C VAL A 233 1.78 -30.03 5.51
N VAL A 234 1.71 -29.51 4.29
CA VAL A 234 0.54 -29.65 3.40
C VAL A 234 0.32 -31.11 3.03
N GLN A 235 1.38 -31.88 2.75
CA GLN A 235 1.27 -33.31 2.46
C GLN A 235 0.72 -34.10 3.66
N ALA A 236 1.21 -33.84 4.87
CA ALA A 236 0.71 -34.46 6.09
C ALA A 236 -0.77 -34.13 6.32
N ALA A 237 -1.15 -32.85 6.28
CA ALA A 237 -2.53 -32.43 6.45
C ALA A 237 -3.47 -33.02 5.39
N THR A 238 -3.00 -33.15 4.14
CA THR A 238 -3.76 -33.78 3.06
C THR A 238 -3.97 -35.27 3.30
N ALA A 239 -2.96 -35.97 3.85
CA ALA A 239 -3.06 -37.38 4.21
C ALA A 239 -4.09 -37.59 5.34
N ASP A 240 -4.00 -36.80 6.41
CA ASP A 240 -4.93 -36.84 7.54
C ASP A 240 -6.37 -36.57 7.09
N TYR A 241 -6.56 -35.57 6.23
CA TYR A 241 -7.88 -35.25 5.67
C TYR A 241 -8.43 -36.40 4.82
N LYS A 242 -7.60 -37.01 3.96
CA LYS A 242 -8.01 -38.18 3.16
C LYS A 242 -8.41 -39.36 4.03
N GLU A 243 -7.68 -39.61 5.11
CA GLU A 243 -8.01 -40.67 6.06
C GLU A 243 -9.34 -40.39 6.77
N HIS A 244 -9.53 -39.18 7.27
CA HIS A 244 -10.78 -38.77 7.93
C HIS A 244 -11.99 -38.94 7.01
N VAL A 245 -11.93 -38.40 5.79
CA VAL A 245 -13.00 -38.54 4.79
C VAL A 245 -13.27 -40.01 4.46
N SER A 246 -12.23 -40.82 4.32
CA SER A 246 -12.39 -42.26 4.06
C SER A 246 -13.10 -42.99 5.21
N ASN A 247 -12.82 -42.61 6.45
CA ASN A 247 -13.48 -43.18 7.63
C ASN A 247 -14.96 -42.77 7.71
N GLU A 248 -15.29 -41.51 7.45
CA GLU A 248 -16.69 -41.04 7.39
C GLU A 248 -17.49 -41.75 6.29
N LEU A 249 -16.91 -41.91 5.10
CA LEU A 249 -17.53 -42.66 3.99
C LEU A 249 -17.81 -44.12 4.37
N ARG A 250 -16.88 -44.77 5.10
CA ARG A 250 -17.10 -46.13 5.62
C ARG A 250 -18.27 -46.19 6.59
N LEU A 251 -18.43 -45.23 7.50
CA LEU A 251 -19.57 -45.17 8.41
C LEU A 251 -20.91 -45.05 7.63
N LEU A 252 -20.95 -44.21 6.60
CA LEU A 252 -22.14 -44.04 5.77
C LEU A 252 -22.50 -45.30 4.97
N SER A 253 -21.52 -46.05 4.47
CA SER A 253 -21.76 -47.28 3.70
C SER A 253 -22.47 -48.42 4.47
N HIS A 254 -22.58 -48.33 5.80
CA HIS A 254 -23.33 -49.29 6.63
C HIS A 254 -24.84 -49.00 6.69
N CYS A 255 -25.32 -47.90 6.11
CA CYS A 255 -26.74 -47.52 6.10
C CYS A 255 -27.53 -48.19 4.96
N ARG A 256 -27.52 -49.53 4.87
CA ARG A 256 -28.48 -50.23 4.00
C ARG A 256 -29.86 -50.25 4.69
N PRO A 257 -30.97 -50.00 3.96
CA PRO A 257 -32.31 -50.16 4.51
C PRO A 257 -32.49 -51.59 5.05
N LYS A 258 -32.70 -51.74 6.35
CA LYS A 258 -33.04 -53.06 6.94
C LYS A 258 -34.52 -53.34 6.73
N ARG A 259 -34.85 -54.46 6.09
CA ARG A 259 -36.23 -54.94 5.87
C ARG A 259 -36.44 -56.25 6.62
N VAL A 260 -37.55 -56.36 7.35
CA VAL A 260 -37.96 -57.60 8.04
C VAL A 260 -39.35 -57.97 7.54
N HIS A 261 -39.56 -59.25 7.24
CA HIS A 261 -40.85 -59.81 6.89
C HIS A 261 -41.28 -60.78 7.99
N TRP A 262 -42.58 -60.76 8.32
CA TRP A 262 -43.20 -61.66 9.26
C TRP A 262 -44.40 -62.33 8.59
N TYR A 263 -44.43 -63.67 8.63
CA TYR A 263 -45.55 -64.48 8.15
C TYR A 263 -46.51 -64.76 9.30
N ILE A 264 -47.78 -64.42 9.12
CA ILE A 264 -48.83 -64.66 10.11
C ILE A 264 -49.47 -66.02 9.83
N GLU A 265 -49.17 -66.99 10.69
CA GLU A 265 -49.78 -68.32 10.64
C GLU A 265 -51.24 -68.28 11.14
N GLY A 266 -52.10 -69.12 10.55
CA GLY A 266 -53.51 -69.22 10.96
C GLY A 266 -54.38 -67.99 10.66
N TRP A 267 -53.98 -67.12 9.72
CA TRP A 267 -54.71 -65.89 9.38
C TRP A 267 -56.20 -66.09 9.07
N ALA A 268 -56.55 -67.18 8.39
CA ALA A 268 -57.93 -67.50 8.04
C ALA A 268 -58.79 -67.80 9.29
N ASP A 269 -58.23 -68.51 10.27
CA ASP A 269 -58.93 -68.87 11.50
C ASP A 269 -59.06 -67.68 12.44
N LEU A 270 -58.03 -66.84 12.50
CA LEU A 270 -58.07 -65.58 13.25
C LEU A 270 -59.23 -64.69 12.79
N LYS A 271 -59.40 -64.49 11.48
CA LYS A 271 -60.52 -63.70 10.94
C LYS A 271 -61.90 -64.24 11.32
N LYS A 272 -62.06 -65.56 11.49
CA LYS A 272 -63.33 -66.18 11.89
C LYS A 272 -63.64 -65.99 13.38
N GLN A 273 -62.62 -65.83 14.22
CA GLN A 273 -62.79 -65.64 15.66
C GLN A 273 -63.12 -64.20 16.06
N VAL A 274 -62.74 -63.20 15.26
CA VAL A 274 -62.96 -61.77 15.58
C VAL A 274 -64.44 -61.39 15.68
N PRO A 275 -65.37 -61.87 14.82
CA PRO A 275 -66.79 -61.56 14.95
C PRO A 275 -67.37 -61.90 16.33
N GLU A 276 -66.92 -62.98 16.96
CA GLU A 276 -67.37 -63.41 18.28
C GLU A 276 -66.59 -62.75 19.42
N SER A 277 -65.26 -62.64 19.29
CA SER A 277 -64.38 -62.11 20.35
C SER A 277 -64.28 -60.58 20.38
N GLY A 278 -64.72 -59.89 19.33
CA GLY A 278 -64.67 -58.44 19.18
C GLY A 278 -63.29 -57.88 18.82
N TYR A 279 -62.21 -58.43 19.40
CA TYR A 279 -60.85 -57.93 19.25
C TYR A 279 -59.79 -59.04 19.36
N LYS A 280 -58.77 -58.98 18.50
CA LYS A 280 -57.57 -59.82 18.57
C LYS A 280 -56.31 -59.02 18.24
N SER A 281 -55.21 -59.28 18.94
CA SER A 281 -53.90 -58.70 18.65
C SER A 281 -52.83 -59.77 18.53
N LEU A 282 -51.87 -59.57 17.63
CA LEU A 282 -50.73 -60.45 17.39
C LEU A 282 -49.46 -59.60 17.37
N ASP A 283 -48.44 -60.08 18.07
CA ASP A 283 -47.12 -59.46 18.06
C ASP A 283 -46.15 -60.34 17.26
N GLY A 284 -45.52 -59.74 16.26
CA GLY A 284 -44.48 -60.37 15.47
C GLY A 284 -43.17 -60.55 16.25
N PRO A 285 -42.20 -61.27 15.68
CA PRO A 285 -40.91 -61.48 16.33
C PRO A 285 -40.17 -60.16 16.55
N LYS A 286 -39.50 -60.04 17.72
CA LYS A 286 -38.63 -58.90 18.01
C LYS A 286 -37.40 -58.94 17.11
N SER A 287 -37.08 -57.81 16.51
CA SER A 287 -35.93 -57.63 15.62
C SER A 287 -35.14 -56.37 16.00
N ASN A 288 -33.87 -56.33 15.61
CA ASN A 288 -33.02 -55.15 15.83
C ASN A 288 -33.00 -54.28 14.57
N MET A 289 -33.60 -53.09 14.67
CA MET A 289 -33.61 -52.07 13.62
C MET A 289 -32.87 -50.84 14.09
N TYR A 290 -31.72 -50.54 13.48
CA TYR A 290 -30.89 -49.38 13.84
C TYR A 290 -30.56 -49.30 15.35
N GLY A 291 -30.35 -50.45 16.00
CA GLY A 291 -30.10 -50.52 17.45
C GLY A 291 -31.36 -50.66 18.30
N TYR A 292 -32.53 -50.21 17.82
CA TYR A 292 -33.80 -50.34 18.53
C TYR A 292 -34.34 -51.77 18.48
N SER A 293 -34.93 -52.23 19.59
CA SER A 293 -35.69 -53.48 19.63
C SER A 293 -37.12 -53.20 19.21
N VAL A 294 -37.55 -53.74 18.07
CA VAL A 294 -38.89 -53.48 17.51
C VAL A 294 -39.59 -54.75 17.08
N SER A 295 -40.92 -54.75 17.08
CA SER A 295 -41.75 -55.78 16.43
C SER A 295 -42.90 -55.13 15.66
N GLN A 296 -43.50 -55.88 14.76
CA GLN A 296 -44.76 -55.49 14.13
C GLN A 296 -45.92 -55.98 15.02
N ARG A 297 -46.89 -55.12 15.29
CA ARG A 297 -48.14 -55.47 15.97
C ARG A 297 -49.29 -55.40 14.97
N VAL A 298 -50.12 -56.43 14.94
CA VAL A 298 -51.32 -56.50 14.10
C VAL A 298 -52.52 -56.61 15.00
N GLU A 299 -53.51 -55.75 14.77
CA GLU A 299 -54.74 -55.70 15.54
C GLU A 299 -55.92 -55.92 14.61
N LEU A 300 -56.87 -56.76 15.00
CA LEU A 300 -58.13 -56.99 14.30
C LEU A 300 -59.26 -56.58 15.23
N GLU A 301 -60.13 -55.69 14.75
CA GLU A 301 -61.23 -55.14 15.52
C GLU A 301 -62.54 -55.24 14.73
N ARG A 302 -63.59 -55.72 15.38
CA ARG A 302 -64.94 -55.71 14.79
C ARG A 302 -65.52 -54.31 14.85
N LYS A 303 -65.88 -53.74 13.68
CA LYS A 303 -66.64 -52.49 13.57
C LYS A 303 -67.91 -52.75 12.77
N GLY A 304 -69.04 -52.87 13.47
CA GLY A 304 -70.31 -53.26 12.86
C GLY A 304 -70.24 -54.70 12.32
N ASP A 305 -70.49 -54.84 11.02
CA ASP A 305 -70.44 -56.12 10.31
C ASP A 305 -69.05 -56.41 9.68
N ASP A 306 -68.15 -55.42 9.70
CA ASP A 306 -66.80 -55.53 9.12
C ASP A 306 -65.72 -55.78 10.17
N VAL A 307 -64.60 -56.36 9.73
CA VAL A 307 -63.37 -56.52 10.53
C VAL A 307 -62.31 -55.58 9.98
N HIS A 308 -61.87 -54.64 10.81
CA HIS A 308 -60.78 -53.72 10.50
C HIS A 308 -59.45 -54.35 10.91
N VAL A 309 -58.40 -54.11 10.13
CA VAL A 309 -57.04 -54.54 10.44
C VAL A 309 -56.13 -53.33 10.59
N GLY A 310 -55.47 -53.25 11.74
CA GLY A 310 -54.43 -52.27 12.07
C GLY A 310 -53.04 -52.91 12.02
N CYS A 311 -52.04 -52.12 11.65
CA CYS A 311 -50.66 -52.56 11.60
C CYS A 311 -49.73 -51.48 12.16
N PHE A 312 -49.00 -51.82 13.21
CA PHE A 312 -48.26 -50.85 14.00
C PHE A 312 -46.82 -51.31 14.22
N LEU A 313 -45.91 -50.34 14.35
CA LEU A 313 -44.57 -50.59 14.87
C LEU A 313 -44.63 -50.53 16.39
N GLN A 314 -44.19 -51.60 17.06
CA GLN A 314 -44.04 -51.62 18.50
C GLN A 314 -42.56 -51.49 18.86
N ILE A 315 -42.22 -50.46 19.64
CA ILE A 315 -40.87 -50.22 20.15
C ILE A 315 -40.77 -50.81 21.56
N HIS A 316 -39.78 -51.67 21.77
CA HIS A 316 -39.53 -52.36 23.03
C HIS A 316 -38.33 -51.77 23.74
N GLN A 317 -38.29 -51.96 25.07
CA GLN A 317 -37.10 -51.66 25.85
C GLN A 317 -35.92 -52.54 25.39
N GLY A 318 -34.81 -51.90 25.04
CA GLY A 318 -33.57 -52.53 24.62
C GLY A 318 -32.43 -52.35 25.63
N ARG A 319 -31.41 -53.21 25.56
CA ARG A 319 -30.22 -53.12 26.42
C ARG A 319 -29.35 -51.90 26.12
N GLN A 320 -29.44 -51.37 24.90
CA GLN A 320 -28.62 -50.26 24.40
C GLN A 320 -29.39 -48.95 24.29
N ASP A 321 -30.61 -48.86 24.84
CA ASP A 321 -31.48 -47.67 24.69
C ASP A 321 -30.82 -46.36 25.18
N PHE A 322 -29.84 -46.43 26.08
CA PHE A 322 -29.11 -45.27 26.59
C PHE A 322 -28.15 -44.65 25.54
N GLN A 323 -27.79 -45.39 24.50
CA GLN A 323 -26.94 -44.92 23.40
C GLN A 323 -27.76 -44.49 22.18
N LEU A 324 -29.08 -44.68 22.22
CA LEU A 324 -29.99 -44.40 21.12
C LEU A 324 -30.65 -43.03 21.28
N GLU A 325 -31.02 -42.44 20.15
CA GLU A 325 -31.72 -41.16 20.09
C GLU A 325 -33.18 -41.32 20.52
N TRP A 326 -33.65 -40.45 21.42
CA TRP A 326 -35.05 -40.42 21.84
C TRP A 326 -35.59 -38.99 21.84
N PRO A 327 -36.86 -38.75 21.47
CA PRO A 327 -37.86 -39.72 20.97
C PRO A 327 -37.43 -40.42 19.68
N PHE A 328 -37.97 -41.60 19.40
CA PHE A 328 -37.65 -42.38 18.20
C PHE A 328 -37.88 -41.52 16.95
N CYS A 329 -36.86 -41.37 16.11
CA CYS A 329 -36.84 -40.40 15.01
C CYS A 329 -36.60 -41.02 13.63
N LYS A 330 -36.59 -42.35 13.52
CA LYS A 330 -36.30 -43.03 12.25
C LYS A 330 -37.56 -43.11 11.41
N VAL A 331 -37.49 -42.64 10.17
CA VAL A 331 -38.57 -42.81 9.18
C VAL A 331 -38.69 -44.29 8.86
N PHE A 332 -39.91 -44.83 8.93
CA PHE A 332 -40.16 -46.25 8.73
C PHE A 332 -41.37 -46.50 7.84
N THR A 333 -41.49 -47.73 7.35
CA THR A 333 -42.66 -48.21 6.62
C THR A 333 -43.14 -49.49 7.26
N VAL A 334 -44.43 -49.56 7.58
CA VAL A 334 -45.08 -50.72 8.19
C VAL A 334 -46.31 -51.08 7.37
N GLY A 335 -46.62 -52.36 7.23
CA GLY A 335 -47.75 -52.79 6.41
C GLY A 335 -47.80 -54.28 6.12
N PHE A 336 -48.73 -54.65 5.25
CA PHE A 336 -48.97 -56.00 4.76
C PHE A 336 -48.53 -56.14 3.31
N ILE A 337 -47.95 -57.30 3.01
CA ILE A 337 -47.57 -57.70 1.66
C ILE A 337 -48.41 -58.91 1.30
N HIS A 338 -49.11 -58.87 0.16
CA HIS A 338 -49.82 -60.05 -0.33
C HIS A 338 -48.82 -61.14 -0.71
N PRO A 339 -48.99 -62.40 -0.25
CA PRO A 339 -47.98 -63.45 -0.36
C PRO A 339 -47.62 -63.80 -1.82
N GLU A 340 -48.56 -63.64 -2.75
CA GLU A 340 -48.39 -64.01 -4.17
C GLU A 340 -48.37 -62.81 -5.13
N ASP A 341 -48.73 -61.61 -4.65
CA ASP A 341 -48.97 -60.45 -5.53
C ASP A 341 -48.34 -59.19 -4.93
N GLN A 342 -47.11 -58.91 -5.33
CA GLN A 342 -46.34 -57.78 -4.80
C GLN A 342 -46.93 -56.41 -5.17
N SER A 343 -47.92 -56.33 -6.08
CA SER A 343 -48.62 -55.09 -6.36
C SER A 343 -49.70 -54.77 -5.31
N LYS A 344 -50.14 -55.77 -4.53
CA LYS A 344 -51.15 -55.63 -3.48
C LYS A 344 -50.51 -55.44 -2.11
N VAL A 345 -49.68 -54.40 -1.97
CA VAL A 345 -49.08 -53.99 -0.70
C VAL A 345 -49.92 -52.90 -0.06
N ILE A 346 -50.27 -53.09 1.21
CA ILE A 346 -50.94 -52.06 2.02
C ILE A 346 -49.92 -51.62 3.05
N SER A 347 -49.38 -50.42 2.92
CA SER A 347 -48.38 -49.90 3.85
C SER A 347 -48.55 -48.41 4.09
N VAL A 348 -48.02 -47.97 5.23
CA VAL A 348 -47.92 -46.57 5.59
C VAL A 348 -46.46 -46.23 5.87
N ARG A 349 -46.01 -45.09 5.36
CA ARG A 349 -44.70 -44.53 5.66
C ARG A 349 -44.89 -43.45 6.70
N GLU A 350 -44.24 -43.62 7.84
CA GLU A 350 -44.37 -42.74 8.99
C GLU A 350 -43.07 -41.99 9.24
N ASN A 351 -43.20 -40.70 9.54
CA ASN A 351 -42.12 -39.84 9.97
C ASN A 351 -42.41 -39.32 11.39
N PRO A 352 -41.82 -39.93 12.44
CA PRO A 352 -42.07 -39.54 13.82
C PRO A 352 -41.80 -38.05 14.13
N GLY A 353 -40.96 -37.37 13.34
CA GLY A 353 -40.68 -35.95 13.51
C GLY A 353 -41.82 -35.02 13.05
N GLU A 354 -42.76 -35.52 12.26
CA GLU A 354 -43.85 -34.74 11.65
C GLU A 354 -45.25 -35.14 12.20
N CYS A 355 -45.32 -36.07 13.17
CA CYS A 355 -46.58 -36.51 13.77
C CYS A 355 -47.24 -35.40 14.63
N GLU A 356 -48.58 -35.45 14.73
CA GLU A 356 -49.37 -34.57 15.60
C GLU A 356 -48.98 -34.76 17.08
N ASP A 357 -49.16 -33.72 17.91
CA ASP A 357 -48.66 -33.70 19.30
C ASP A 357 -49.22 -34.86 20.16
N GLY A 358 -50.42 -35.37 19.85
CA GLY A 358 -51.01 -36.53 20.54
C GLY A 358 -50.28 -37.85 20.29
N ASP A 359 -49.71 -38.03 19.09
CA ASP A 359 -49.06 -39.28 18.67
C ASP A 359 -47.56 -39.32 19.00
N LYS A 360 -46.95 -38.16 19.31
CA LYS A 360 -45.54 -38.07 19.75
C LYS A 360 -45.24 -38.90 20.99
N VAL A 361 -46.25 -39.12 21.85
CA VAL A 361 -46.13 -39.95 23.07
C VAL A 361 -45.77 -41.40 22.72
N CYS A 362 -46.22 -41.91 21.57
CA CYS A 362 -45.96 -43.27 21.10
C CYS A 362 -44.49 -43.51 20.70
N PHE A 363 -43.72 -42.45 20.45
CA PHE A 363 -42.30 -42.52 20.08
C PHE A 363 -41.35 -42.24 21.24
N LEU A 364 -41.87 -41.99 22.45
CA LEU A 364 -41.04 -41.84 23.64
C LEU A 364 -40.38 -43.17 24.01
N ARG A 365 -39.27 -43.07 24.76
CA ARG A 365 -38.56 -44.23 25.26
C ARG A 365 -39.48 -45.13 26.10
N PRO A 366 -39.63 -46.44 25.76
CA PRO A 366 -40.44 -47.36 26.55
C PRO A 366 -39.96 -47.40 28.00
N LYS A 367 -40.86 -47.11 28.94
CA LYS A 367 -40.63 -47.32 30.37
C LYS A 367 -41.02 -48.77 30.67
N GLY A 368 -40.10 -49.56 31.22
CA GLY A 368 -40.37 -50.97 31.52
C GLY A 368 -41.66 -51.13 32.33
N GLN A 369 -42.43 -52.19 32.05
CA GLN A 369 -43.53 -52.59 32.93
C GLN A 369 -42.96 -52.80 34.33
N ARG A 370 -43.47 -52.06 35.32
CA ARG A 370 -43.27 -52.44 36.73
C ARG A 370 -44.01 -53.76 36.93
N THR A 371 -43.26 -54.85 36.97
CA THR A 371 -43.72 -56.13 37.52
C THR A 371 -44.11 -55.97 38.98
#